data_AF-A0A7V2PGZ8-F1
#
_entry.id   AF-A0A7V2PGZ8-F1
#
_cell.length_a   1.000
_cell.length_b   1.000
_cell.length_c   1.000
_cell.angle_alpha   90.00
_cell.angle_beta   90.00
_cell.angle_gamma   90.00
#
_symmetry.space_group_name_H-M   'P 1'
#
loop_
_entity.id
_entity.type
_entity.pdbx_description
1 polymer ?
#
loop_
_entity_poly.entity_id
_entity_poly.type
_entity_poly.pdbx_seq_one_letter_code
_entity_poly.pdbx_strand_id
1 'polypeptide(L)'
;MTLRRQSEVIEIPEGSGQVFREGKAIAEVGYRLYIEAGTTIAKSFKGDRQTRVAHKSVRGHITVLDGDLMPGGSHKTPFGPFSLAMQDGREFDFYVDDCATDPESGHQELRISGAGSKL
;
A
#
# COMPACT_ATOMS: atom_id res chain seq x y z
N MET A 1 -23.53 16.69 -11.13
CA MET A 1 -22.18 16.25 -11.52
C MET A 1 -22.14 14.74 -11.41
N THR A 2 -21.69 14.00 -12.43
CA THR A 2 -21.66 12.52 -12.38
C THR A 2 -20.21 12.08 -12.37
N LEU A 3 -19.84 11.28 -11.37
CA LEU A 3 -18.52 10.69 -11.23
C LEU A 3 -18.64 9.19 -11.55
N ARG A 4 -17.93 8.72 -12.57
CA ARG A 4 -17.74 7.27 -12.78
C ARG A 4 -16.31 6.92 -12.40
N ARG A 5 -16.17 5.91 -11.54
CA ARG A 5 -14.90 5.30 -11.17
C ARG A 5 -14.87 3.89 -11.73
N GLN A 6 -13.79 3.56 -12.42
CA GLN A 6 -13.46 2.20 -12.83
C GLN A 6 -12.08 1.89 -12.27
N SER A 7 -11.95 0.75 -11.60
CA SER A 7 -10.69 0.25 -11.03
C SER A 7 -10.49 -1.18 -11.51
N GLU A 8 -9.30 -1.49 -11.98
CA GLU A 8 -8.89 -2.83 -12.41
C GLU A 8 -7.53 -3.16 -11.78
N VAL A 9 -7.40 -4.38 -11.23
CA VAL A 9 -6.11 -4.88 -10.76
C VAL A 9 -5.28 -5.22 -11.99
N ILE A 10 -4.14 -4.54 -12.13
CA ILE A 10 -3.25 -4.67 -13.29
C ILE A 10 -1.99 -5.49 -13.00
N GLU A 11 -1.62 -5.61 -11.72
CA GLU A 11 -0.43 -6.34 -11.30
C GLU A 11 -0.60 -6.86 -9.86
N ILE A 12 -0.07 -8.06 -9.60
CA ILE A 12 -0.06 -8.65 -8.26
C ILE A 12 1.38 -9.10 -7.95
N PRO A 13 2.29 -8.20 -7.55
CA PRO A 13 3.63 -8.60 -7.18
C PRO A 13 3.62 -9.25 -5.80
N GLU A 14 4.33 -10.38 -5.70
CA GLU A 14 4.48 -11.19 -4.49
C GLU A 14 5.98 -11.45 -4.28
N GLY A 15 6.44 -11.43 -3.03
CA GLY A 15 7.86 -11.62 -2.73
C GLY A 15 8.22 -11.21 -1.31
N SER A 16 9.51 -10.98 -1.09
CA SER A 16 10.04 -10.42 0.16
C SER A 16 10.76 -9.10 -0.10
N GLY A 17 10.82 -8.27 0.93
CA GLY A 17 11.39 -6.93 0.85
C GLY A 17 11.70 -6.37 2.23
N GLN A 18 12.11 -5.12 2.24
CA GLN A 18 12.46 -4.39 3.46
C GLN A 18 11.55 -3.19 3.63
N VAL A 19 11.04 -2.99 4.85
CA VAL A 19 10.29 -1.79 5.19
C VAL A 19 11.21 -0.77 5.82
N PHE A 20 11.10 0.45 5.33
CA PHE A 20 11.80 1.62 5.81
C PHE A 20 10.83 2.59 6.47
N ARG A 21 11.32 3.26 7.51
CA ARG A 21 10.69 4.43 8.13
C ARG A 21 11.74 5.49 8.34
N GLU A 22 11.48 6.70 7.86
CA GLU A 22 12.42 7.83 7.98
C GLU A 22 13.84 7.48 7.48
N GLY A 23 13.93 6.68 6.41
CA GLY A 23 15.19 6.26 5.79
C GLY A 23 15.93 5.12 6.52
N LYS A 24 15.36 4.54 7.58
CA LYS A 24 15.94 3.40 8.30
C LYS A 24 15.15 2.13 8.03
N ALA A 25 15.84 1.03 7.72
CA ALA A 25 15.24 -0.29 7.63
C ALA A 25 14.79 -0.73 9.03
N ILE A 26 13.51 -1.10 9.17
CA ILE A 26 12.90 -1.48 10.45
C ILE A 26 12.42 -2.93 10.49
N ALA A 27 12.13 -3.53 9.33
CA ALA A 27 11.65 -4.90 9.25
C ALA A 27 11.95 -5.52 7.87
N GLU A 28 12.17 -6.82 7.87
CA GLU A 28 12.08 -7.67 6.70
C GLU A 28 10.67 -8.24 6.62
N VAL A 29 10.08 -8.21 5.42
CA VAL A 29 8.67 -8.56 5.23
C VAL A 29 8.45 -9.41 3.99
N GLY A 30 7.46 -10.29 4.06
CA GLY A 30 6.79 -10.84 2.89
C GLY A 30 5.69 -9.87 2.45
N TYR A 31 5.47 -9.73 1.14
CA TYR A 31 4.40 -8.88 0.62
C TYR A 31 3.58 -9.59 -0.46
N ARG A 32 2.32 -9.19 -0.52
CA ARG A 32 1.41 -9.45 -1.64
C ARG A 32 0.65 -8.17 -1.93
N LEU A 33 1.04 -7.49 -3.00
CA LEU A 33 0.45 -6.21 -3.40
C LEU A 33 -0.53 -6.43 -4.55
N TYR A 34 -1.50 -5.54 -4.64
CA TYR A 34 -2.49 -5.43 -5.71
C TYR A 34 -2.37 -4.00 -6.24
N ILE A 35 -1.77 -3.88 -7.42
CA ILE A 35 -1.67 -2.59 -8.10
C ILE A 35 -2.94 -2.40 -8.91
N GLU A 36 -3.70 -1.38 -8.55
CA GLU A 36 -4.97 -1.03 -9.19
C GLU A 36 -4.76 0.21 -10.07
N ALA A 37 -5.19 0.11 -11.33
CA ALA A 37 -5.33 1.27 -12.20
C ALA A 37 -6.76 1.79 -12.11
N GLY A 38 -6.90 3.00 -11.59
CA GLY A 38 -8.16 3.72 -11.50
C GLY A 38 -8.31 4.76 -12.60
N THR A 39 -9.47 4.82 -13.26
CA THR A 39 -9.86 5.96 -14.08
C THR A 39 -11.04 6.67 -13.42
N THR A 40 -10.87 7.94 -13.11
CA THR A 40 -11.96 8.82 -12.68
C THR A 40 -12.41 9.69 -13.84
N ILE A 41 -13.67 9.54 -14.26
CA ILE A 41 -14.28 10.35 -15.31
C ILE A 41 -15.28 11.31 -14.64
N ALA A 42 -14.99 12.60 -14.69
CA ALA A 42 -15.89 13.64 -14.23
C ALA A 42 -16.56 14.30 -15.44
N LYS A 43 -17.90 14.22 -15.49
CA LYS A 43 -18.72 14.95 -16.48
C LYS A 43 -19.40 16.15 -15.83
N SER A 44 -19.06 17.35 -16.31
CA SER A 44 -19.74 18.59 -15.91
C SER A 44 -21.09 18.69 -16.60
N PHE A 45 -22.09 19.24 -15.91
CA PHE A 45 -23.43 19.49 -16.47
C PHE A 45 -23.49 20.80 -17.28
N LYS A 46 -22.45 21.63 -17.23
CA LYS A 46 -22.40 22.97 -17.85
C LYS A 46 -21.47 23.08 -19.08
N GLY A 47 -20.99 21.97 -19.61
CA GLY A 47 -20.20 21.95 -20.84
C GLY A 47 -19.73 20.55 -21.21
N ASP A 48 -19.46 20.34 -22.49
CA ASP A 48 -19.05 19.04 -23.07
C ASP A 48 -17.65 18.56 -22.65
N ARG A 49 -17.03 19.22 -21.67
CA ARG A 49 -15.68 18.92 -21.21
C ARG A 49 -15.71 17.72 -20.24
N GLN A 50 -15.21 16.58 -20.70
CA GLN A 50 -14.93 15.42 -19.87
C GLN A 50 -13.49 15.49 -19.36
N THR A 51 -13.31 15.40 -18.04
CA THR A 51 -11.97 15.28 -17.45
C THR A 51 -11.74 13.82 -17.07
N ARG A 52 -10.70 13.21 -17.64
CA ARG A 52 -10.26 11.84 -17.33
C ARG A 52 -8.97 11.91 -16.51
N VAL A 53 -9.00 11.39 -15.30
CA VAL A 53 -7.81 11.28 -14.43
C VAL A 53 -7.49 9.81 -14.23
N ALA A 54 -6.35 9.37 -14.75
CA ALA A 54 -5.78 8.07 -14.45
C ALA A 54 -4.98 8.17 -13.14
N HIS A 55 -5.16 7.22 -12.24
CA HIS A 55 -4.38 7.09 -11.01
C HIS A 55 -4.00 5.63 -10.81
N LYS A 56 -2.82 5.39 -10.24
CA LYS A 56 -2.43 4.06 -9.75
C LYS A 56 -2.53 4.08 -8.23
N SER A 57 -3.12 3.05 -7.65
CA SER A 57 -3.12 2.80 -6.22
C SER A 57 -2.55 1.43 -5.94
N VAL A 58 -1.97 1.26 -4.76
CA VAL A 58 -1.48 -0.01 -4.27
C VAL A 58 -2.27 -0.36 -3.03
N ARG A 59 -2.73 -1.60 -2.96
CA ARG A 59 -3.28 -2.20 -1.74
C ARG A 59 -2.59 -3.52 -1.52
N GLY A 60 -2.56 -4.04 -0.31
CA GLY A 60 -1.88 -5.31 -0.12
C GLY A 60 -1.85 -5.79 1.30
N HIS A 61 -1.20 -6.94 1.44
CA HIS A 61 -0.87 -7.55 2.72
C HIS A 61 0.65 -7.60 2.85
N ILE A 62 1.13 -7.26 4.03
CA ILE A 62 2.54 -7.35 4.42
C ILE A 62 2.61 -8.24 5.65
N THR A 63 3.47 -9.24 5.62
CA THR A 63 3.74 -10.13 6.74
C THR A 63 5.14 -9.87 7.26
N VAL A 64 5.29 -9.59 8.55
CA VAL A 64 6.61 -9.37 9.16
C VAL A 64 7.33 -10.70 9.34
N LEU A 65 8.53 -10.79 8.77
CA LEU A 65 9.40 -11.96 8.84
C LEU A 65 10.47 -11.79 9.92
N ASP A 66 11.09 -10.61 9.97
CA ASP A 66 12.08 -10.24 10.98
C ASP A 66 12.00 -8.73 11.27
N GLY A 67 12.36 -8.34 12.49
CA GLY A 67 12.22 -6.97 12.98
C GLY A 67 10.84 -6.63 13.54
N ASP A 68 10.57 -5.33 13.68
CA ASP A 68 9.35 -4.85 14.34
C ASP A 68 8.86 -3.53 13.73
N LEU A 69 7.63 -3.53 13.22
CA LEU A 69 6.97 -2.30 12.77
C LEU A 69 6.36 -1.49 13.91
N MET A 70 6.25 -2.06 15.11
CA MET A 70 5.67 -1.45 16.30
C MET A 70 6.62 -1.54 17.50
N PRO A 71 7.73 -0.77 17.52
CA PRO A 71 8.70 -0.84 18.60
C PRO A 71 8.02 -0.66 19.97
N GLY A 72 7.98 -1.74 20.76
CA GLY A 72 7.37 -1.77 22.08
C GLY A 72 6.00 -2.48 22.18
N GLY A 73 5.57 -3.23 21.16
CA GLY A 73 4.45 -4.18 21.27
C GLY A 73 3.08 -3.53 21.50
N SER A 74 2.91 -2.25 21.18
CA SER A 74 1.61 -1.58 21.34
C SER A 74 0.64 -2.10 20.28
N HIS A 75 -0.51 -2.68 20.68
CA HIS A 75 -1.59 -3.16 19.78
C HIS A 75 -2.25 -2.08 18.89
N LYS A 76 -1.63 -0.92 18.73
CA LYS A 76 -2.13 0.17 17.89
C LYS A 76 -1.50 0.07 16.52
N THR A 77 -2.34 0.14 15.49
CA THR A 77 -1.92 0.19 14.09
C THR A 77 -0.77 1.19 13.91
N PRO A 78 0.39 0.76 13.38
CA PRO A 78 1.54 1.64 13.22
C PRO A 78 1.17 2.82 12.30
N PHE A 79 1.35 4.04 12.82
CA PHE A 79 0.94 5.26 12.13
C PHE A 79 2.10 5.93 11.42
N GLY A 80 1.83 6.41 10.21
CA GLY A 80 2.75 7.20 9.39
C GLY A 80 3.01 6.58 8.02
N PRO A 81 3.73 7.30 7.15
CA PRO A 81 4.19 6.76 5.88
C PRO A 81 5.34 5.78 6.12
N PHE A 82 5.26 4.64 5.45
CA PHE A 82 6.30 3.63 5.35
C PHE A 82 6.70 3.47 3.89
N SER A 83 7.92 3.01 3.65
CA SER A 83 8.39 2.69 2.29
C SER A 83 8.77 1.22 2.24
N LEU A 84 8.22 0.48 1.28
CA LEU A 84 8.59 -0.91 1.01
C LEU A 84 9.59 -0.92 -0.15
N ALA A 85 10.81 -1.40 0.10
CA ALA A 85 11.77 -1.74 -0.94
C ALA A 85 11.62 -3.22 -1.29
N MET A 86 11.27 -3.50 -2.53
CA MET A 86 11.08 -4.84 -3.08
C MET A 86 12.41 -5.41 -3.58
N GLN A 87 12.51 -6.73 -3.65
CA GLN A 87 13.70 -7.42 -4.17
C GLN A 87 14.02 -7.10 -5.63
N ASP A 88 13.03 -6.71 -6.43
CA ASP A 88 13.21 -6.30 -7.83
C ASP A 88 13.71 -4.86 -7.98
N GLY A 89 13.98 -4.16 -6.87
CA GLY A 89 14.49 -2.80 -6.83
C GLY A 89 13.41 -1.72 -6.90
N ARG A 90 12.12 -2.07 -6.91
CA ARG A 90 11.03 -1.11 -6.83
C ARG A 90 10.79 -0.67 -5.38
N GLU A 91 10.39 0.59 -5.22
CA GLU A 91 10.01 1.15 -3.93
C GLU A 91 8.57 1.70 -3.95
N PHE A 92 7.84 1.48 -2.86
CA PHE A 92 6.46 1.93 -2.70
C PHE A 92 6.23 2.57 -1.35
N ASP A 93 5.70 3.78 -1.36
CA ASP A 93 5.20 4.43 -0.16
C ASP A 93 3.79 3.91 0.17
N PHE A 94 3.59 3.50 1.41
CA PHE A 94 2.33 2.98 1.90
C PHE A 94 2.01 3.47 3.31
N TYR A 95 0.74 3.35 3.67
CA TYR A 95 0.19 3.53 5.00
C TYR A 95 -0.40 2.19 5.45
N VAL A 96 -0.37 1.95 6.76
CA VAL A 96 -1.01 0.78 7.34
C VAL A 96 -2.45 1.12 7.65
N ASP A 97 -3.38 0.40 7.02
CA ASP A 97 -4.80 0.53 7.26
C ASP A 97 -5.22 -0.28 8.50
N ASP A 98 -4.67 -1.47 8.65
CA ASP A 98 -5.00 -2.41 9.73
C ASP A 98 -3.80 -3.32 10.07
N CYS A 99 -3.74 -3.78 11.31
CA CYS A 99 -2.69 -4.67 11.82
C CYS A 99 -3.33 -5.79 12.64
N ALA A 100 -3.17 -7.03 12.17
CA ALA A 100 -3.48 -8.22 12.93
C ALA A 100 -2.17 -8.80 13.49
N THR A 101 -2.11 -8.99 14.80
CA THR A 101 -1.02 -9.72 15.44
C THR A 101 -1.58 -11.02 16.00
N ASP A 102 -0.99 -12.14 15.61
CA ASP A 102 -1.29 -13.43 16.23
C ASP A 102 -0.54 -13.51 17.57
N PRO A 103 -1.25 -13.56 18.71
CA PRO A 103 -0.62 -13.60 20.03
C PRO A 103 0.12 -14.92 20.31
N GLU A 104 -0.14 -16.00 19.59
CA GLU A 104 0.52 -17.29 19.80
C GLU A 104 1.87 -17.38 19.08
N SER A 105 1.95 -16.82 17.88
CA SER A 105 3.13 -16.91 17.02
C SER A 105 3.94 -15.62 16.96
N GLY A 106 3.39 -14.49 17.42
CA GLY A 106 3.99 -13.17 17.27
C GLY A 106 3.99 -12.67 15.82
N HIS A 107 3.36 -13.39 14.88
CA HIS A 107 3.27 -12.99 13.49
C HIS A 107 2.40 -11.74 13.35
N GLN A 108 2.93 -10.74 12.65
CA GLN A 108 2.23 -9.50 12.34
C GLN A 108 1.85 -9.50 10.86
N GLU A 109 0.56 -9.42 10.58
CA GLU A 109 -0.01 -9.23 9.25
C GLU A 109 -0.65 -7.85 9.14
N LEU A 110 -0.21 -7.08 8.16
CA LEU A 110 -0.57 -5.69 7.95
C LEU A 110 -1.35 -5.57 6.65
N ARG A 111 -2.49 -4.88 6.70
CA ARG A 111 -3.16 -4.39 5.49
C ARG A 111 -2.68 -2.99 5.20
N ILE A 112 -2.33 -2.76 3.95
CA ILE A 112 -1.73 -1.51 3.53
C ILE A 112 -2.46 -0.88 2.35
N SER A 113 -2.39 0.45 2.29
CA SER A 113 -2.79 1.24 1.14
C SER A 113 -1.74 2.30 0.81
N GLY A 114 -1.54 2.56 -0.48
CA GLY A 114 -0.53 3.49 -0.95
C GLY A 114 -0.87 4.07 -2.32
N ALA A 115 -0.16 5.12 -2.70
CA ALA A 115 -0.15 5.57 -4.07
C ALA A 115 0.70 4.59 -4.88
N GLY A 116 0.19 4.13 -6.03
CA GLY A 116 1.01 3.39 -6.97
C GLY A 116 2.18 4.26 -7.39
N SER A 117 3.37 3.67 -7.38
CA SER A 117 4.69 4.28 -7.50
C SER A 117 4.74 5.54 -8.37
N LYS A 118 5.53 6.52 -7.91
CA LYS A 118 6.02 7.61 -8.78
C LYS A 118 6.76 6.95 -9.95
N LEU A 119 6.18 7.07 -11.15
CA LEU A 119 6.88 6.80 -12.41
C LEU A 119 8.04 7.78 -12.58
#